data_AF-A0A1V4HM19-F1
#
_entry.id   AF-A0A1V4HM19-F1
#
_cell.length_a   1.000
_cell.length_b   1.000
_cell.length_c   1.000
_cell.angle_alpha   90.00
_cell.angle_beta   90.00
_cell.angle_gamma   90.00
#
_symmetry.space_group_name_H-M   'P 1'
#
loop_
_entity.id
_entity.type
_entity.pdbx_description
1 polymer ?
#
loop_
_entity_poly.entity_id
_entity_poly.type
_entity_poly.pdbx_seq_one_letter_code
_entity_poly.pdbx_strand_id
1 'polypeptide(L)'
;MRTAHTNVHTPELPTPYYAVPPAHVKTISEIMRANGYYCTNNAKTDYQFQPPLTAWDENGKEAHFRKREDGQPFFAVFNYDATHESGMWPAEFMRQFMPNYEERPLITNPDQVELPPYLPNTPKSRAALARHYDNLANADEYVGRILQQLEEDGLSDNTIVMLWSDHGEGLPRAKRWTYDAGIRVPLIVKWPEKVEKGQISEQLVSMIDLGPTVLALAGIPVPQHIQGQSFMGEHVEKRDYVFATRDRYDEAYDKVRAVRDTQFKYIRNDYPDQPYLQWIPFSHFHPICQELWRLQLAGELEGDKQVLMQNKRPPEELYDCLNDPHELNNLADDPSYRTVRTRLRKELDDWCGKYDVWGDIPETQMVAAMWPSGIQPQTAKPLFIPINSQLPGKDAMDEGTFKEATALMLYSATQGASIAYTTDGDLNPRWQLYTGPIILTAGHAHIRAIAVRIGYKDSEVAEASFVVE
;
A
#
# COMPACT_ATOMS: atom_id res chain seq x y z
N MET A 1 2.84 6.71 -2.88
CA MET A 1 3.82 6.71 -3.98
C MET A 1 5.21 6.83 -3.40
N ARG A 2 6.17 6.08 -3.94
CA ARG A 2 7.56 6.19 -3.52
C ARG A 2 8.16 7.49 -4.03
N THR A 3 8.78 8.27 -3.17
CA THR A 3 9.42 9.55 -3.54
C THR A 3 10.81 9.30 -4.17
N ALA A 4 10.86 8.40 -5.15
CA ALA A 4 12.09 8.01 -5.84
C ALA A 4 12.49 9.00 -6.95
N HIS A 5 11.54 9.81 -7.41
CA HIS A 5 11.76 10.80 -8.47
C HIS A 5 12.29 12.10 -7.89
N THR A 6 13.35 12.62 -8.50
CA THR A 6 13.79 14.00 -8.30
C THR A 6 13.15 14.84 -9.39
N ASN A 7 12.41 15.88 -9.01
CA ASN A 7 11.87 16.86 -9.94
C ASN A 7 12.72 18.14 -9.85
N VAL A 8 13.41 18.47 -10.94
CA VAL A 8 14.30 19.64 -11.02
C VAL A 8 13.56 20.97 -10.81
N HIS A 9 12.23 20.97 -10.94
CA HIS A 9 11.38 22.14 -10.72
C HIS A 9 10.90 22.28 -9.28
N THR A 10 11.19 21.32 -8.40
CA THR A 10 10.87 21.37 -6.97
C THR A 10 12.09 20.97 -6.11
N PRO A 11 13.22 21.70 -6.22
CA PRO A 11 14.49 21.33 -5.58
C PRO A 11 14.43 21.34 -4.04
N GLU A 12 13.43 21.97 -3.45
CA GLU A 12 13.19 22.07 -2.01
C GLU A 12 12.47 20.85 -1.42
N LEU A 13 11.86 19.98 -2.23
CA LEU A 13 11.19 18.78 -1.73
C LEU A 13 12.23 17.74 -1.31
N PRO A 14 12.13 17.19 -0.08
CA PRO A 14 13.09 16.21 0.40
C PRO A 14 12.91 14.90 -0.38
N THR A 15 13.71 14.70 -1.41
CA THR A 15 13.69 13.49 -2.26
C THR A 15 15.10 13.18 -2.80
N PRO A 16 15.43 11.90 -3.00
CA PRO A 16 14.71 10.71 -2.55
C PRO A 16 15.07 10.31 -1.10
N TYR A 17 14.13 9.69 -0.38
CA TYR A 17 14.40 9.04 0.91
C TYR A 17 13.51 7.81 1.11
N TYR A 18 13.88 6.95 2.06
CA TYR A 18 13.04 5.85 2.52
C TYR A 18 12.53 6.11 3.94
N ALA A 19 11.23 5.88 4.13
CA ALA A 19 10.60 5.96 5.44
C ALA A 19 11.18 4.90 6.37
N VAL A 20 11.48 5.31 7.61
CA VAL A 20 11.94 4.44 8.69
C VAL A 20 10.80 4.33 9.72
N PRO A 21 9.99 3.26 9.69
CA PRO A 21 8.97 3.06 10.72
C PRO A 21 9.60 2.68 12.07
N PRO A 22 8.81 2.71 13.17
CA PRO A 22 9.25 2.21 14.47
C PRO A 22 9.82 0.79 14.40
N ALA A 23 10.82 0.49 15.23
CA ALA A 23 11.62 -0.75 15.14
C ALA A 23 10.82 -2.07 15.26
N HIS A 24 9.64 -2.04 15.87
CA HIS A 24 8.78 -3.21 16.04
C HIS A 24 7.86 -3.46 14.83
N VAL A 25 7.76 -2.52 13.89
CA VAL A 25 6.91 -2.64 12.71
C VAL A 25 7.57 -3.55 11.68
N LYS A 26 6.84 -4.58 11.25
CA LYS A 26 7.21 -5.50 10.17
C LYS A 26 6.15 -5.48 9.09
N THR A 27 6.48 -5.90 7.86
CA THR A 27 5.44 -6.09 6.84
C THR A 27 4.55 -7.27 7.24
N ILE A 28 3.25 -7.22 6.87
CA ILE A 28 2.32 -8.34 7.12
C ILE A 28 2.87 -9.64 6.54
N SER A 29 3.44 -9.58 5.34
CA SER A 29 4.07 -10.72 4.69
C SER A 29 5.26 -11.29 5.47
N GLU A 30 6.08 -10.46 6.13
CA GLU A 30 7.17 -10.97 6.98
C GLU A 30 6.62 -11.72 8.21
N ILE A 31 5.54 -11.22 8.81
CA ILE A 31 4.83 -11.90 9.91
C ILE A 31 4.26 -13.24 9.43
N MET A 32 3.67 -13.28 8.24
CA MET A 32 3.17 -14.51 7.61
C MET A 32 4.30 -15.52 7.37
N ARG A 33 5.43 -15.08 6.80
CA ARG A 33 6.63 -15.92 6.60
C ARG A 33 7.16 -16.49 7.90
N ALA A 34 7.16 -15.69 8.96
CA ALA A 34 7.59 -16.14 10.28
C ALA A 34 6.70 -17.28 10.84
N ASN A 35 5.49 -17.43 10.31
CA ASN A 35 4.53 -18.49 10.65
C ASN A 35 4.39 -19.54 9.53
N GLY A 36 5.40 -19.69 8.66
CA GLY A 36 5.49 -20.78 7.69
C GLY A 36 4.80 -20.55 6.34
N TYR A 37 4.19 -19.38 6.13
CA TYR A 37 3.56 -19.05 4.84
C TYR A 37 4.61 -18.66 3.79
N TYR A 38 4.45 -19.23 2.59
CA TYR A 38 5.15 -18.76 1.41
C TYR A 38 4.51 -17.49 0.86
N CYS A 39 5.25 -16.37 0.87
CA CYS A 39 4.70 -15.05 0.58
C CYS A 39 5.22 -14.48 -0.73
N THR A 40 4.30 -14.07 -1.63
CA THR A 40 4.66 -13.52 -2.94
C THR A 40 3.98 -12.20 -3.27
N ASN A 41 4.68 -11.31 -3.96
CA ASN A 41 4.12 -10.06 -4.50
C ASN A 41 4.41 -9.92 -6.00
N ASN A 42 3.36 -9.84 -6.82
CA ASN A 42 3.43 -9.74 -8.28
C ASN A 42 2.73 -8.48 -8.79
N ALA A 43 3.40 -7.40 -9.19
CA ALA A 43 4.82 -7.09 -9.02
C ALA A 43 5.03 -5.71 -8.40
N LYS A 44 4.01 -4.84 -8.45
CA LYS A 44 4.03 -3.48 -7.91
C LYS A 44 4.14 -3.54 -6.38
N THR A 45 4.91 -2.62 -5.79
CA THR A 45 5.03 -2.48 -4.33
C THR A 45 4.67 -1.07 -3.89
N ASP A 46 5.26 -0.05 -4.52
CA ASP A 46 5.00 1.37 -4.27
C ASP A 46 5.10 1.81 -2.80
N TYR A 47 5.81 1.03 -1.99
CA TYR A 47 6.15 1.40 -0.63
C TYR A 47 7.09 2.60 -0.62
N GLN A 48 7.01 3.42 0.43
CA GLN A 48 7.95 4.51 0.66
C GLN A 48 9.30 4.00 1.20
N PHE A 49 9.67 2.76 0.91
CA PHE A 49 10.93 2.12 1.23
C PHE A 49 11.19 0.98 0.25
N GLN A 50 12.43 0.50 0.17
CA GLN A 50 12.73 -0.72 -0.58
C GLN A 50 12.13 -1.91 0.20
N PRO A 51 11.33 -2.78 -0.42
CA PRO A 51 10.88 -4.01 0.24
C PRO A 51 12.12 -4.76 0.74
N PRO A 52 12.28 -4.98 2.06
CA PRO A 52 13.42 -5.70 2.58
C PRO A 52 13.40 -7.14 2.08
N LEU A 53 14.57 -7.79 2.04
CA LEU A 53 14.70 -9.21 1.65
C LEU A 53 13.79 -10.14 2.47
N THR A 54 13.49 -9.76 3.71
CA THR A 54 12.60 -10.50 4.62
C THR A 54 11.11 -10.32 4.32
N ALA A 55 10.71 -9.32 3.53
CA ALA A 55 9.30 -9.05 3.25
C ALA A 55 8.63 -10.14 2.42
N TRP A 56 9.31 -10.70 1.43
CA TRP A 56 8.70 -11.65 0.48
C TRP A 56 9.65 -12.81 0.21
N ASP A 57 9.11 -14.01 0.00
CA ASP A 57 9.88 -15.11 -0.59
C ASP A 57 10.16 -14.81 -2.07
N GLU A 58 9.16 -14.29 -2.79
CA GLU A 58 9.33 -13.77 -4.14
C GLU A 58 8.63 -12.43 -4.34
N ASN A 59 9.33 -11.50 -5.00
CA ASN A 59 8.78 -10.19 -5.36
C ASN A 59 9.18 -9.86 -6.80
N GLY A 60 8.20 -9.68 -7.67
CA GLY A 60 8.43 -9.39 -9.09
C GLY A 60 7.37 -10.00 -10.01
N LYS A 61 7.51 -9.77 -11.32
CA LYS A 61 6.53 -10.19 -12.35
C LYS A 61 6.34 -11.71 -12.44
N GLU A 62 7.35 -12.46 -12.03
CA GLU A 62 7.32 -13.93 -12.01
C GLU A 62 6.92 -14.50 -10.65
N ALA A 63 6.70 -13.67 -9.63
CA ALA A 63 6.36 -14.14 -8.29
C ALA A 63 4.99 -14.82 -8.31
N HIS A 64 4.91 -16.03 -7.74
CA HIS A 64 3.70 -16.86 -7.83
C HIS A 64 3.59 -17.86 -6.68
N PHE A 65 2.37 -18.10 -6.18
CA PHE A 65 2.10 -19.10 -5.14
C PHE A 65 2.45 -20.55 -5.55
N ARG A 66 2.67 -20.81 -6.85
CA ARG A 66 2.97 -22.13 -7.41
C ARG A 66 4.42 -22.57 -7.16
N LYS A 67 5.28 -21.66 -6.70
CA LYS A 67 6.70 -21.92 -6.41
C LYS A 67 6.96 -22.26 -4.93
N ARG A 68 5.90 -22.34 -4.13
CA ARG A 68 5.96 -22.82 -2.75
C ARG A 68 6.29 -24.31 -2.69
N GLU A 69 6.71 -24.78 -1.52
CA GLU A 69 6.90 -26.21 -1.27
C GLU A 69 5.57 -26.97 -1.17
N ASP A 70 5.60 -28.27 -1.44
CA ASP A 70 4.42 -29.13 -1.35
C ASP A 70 3.79 -29.06 0.05
N GLY A 71 2.49 -28.75 0.10
CA GLY A 71 1.74 -28.61 1.36
C GLY A 71 2.00 -27.31 2.13
N GLN A 72 2.92 -26.46 1.70
CA GLN A 72 3.17 -25.17 2.35
C GLN A 72 1.97 -24.22 2.13
N PRO A 73 1.46 -23.52 3.16
CA PRO A 73 0.45 -22.49 2.98
C PRO A 73 1.06 -21.26 2.29
N PHE A 74 0.24 -20.44 1.61
CA PHE A 74 0.73 -19.28 0.88
C PHE A 74 -0.08 -18.01 1.16
N PHE A 75 0.58 -16.87 0.99
CA PHE A 75 -0.01 -15.53 0.93
C PHE A 75 0.50 -14.82 -0.33
N ALA A 76 -0.37 -14.68 -1.33
CA ALA A 76 0.02 -14.15 -2.63
C ALA A 76 -0.77 -12.89 -2.98
N VAL A 77 -0.04 -11.84 -3.36
CA VAL A 77 -0.60 -10.56 -3.81
C VAL A 77 -0.34 -10.40 -5.30
N PHE A 78 -1.41 -10.17 -6.07
CA PHE A 78 -1.36 -9.86 -7.50
C PHE A 78 -1.86 -8.43 -7.72
N ASN A 79 -0.93 -7.54 -8.10
CA ASN A 79 -1.16 -6.14 -8.41
C ASN A 79 -1.15 -5.95 -9.93
N TYR A 80 -2.33 -5.89 -10.53
CA TYR A 80 -2.50 -5.64 -11.96
C TYR A 80 -2.72 -4.15 -12.24
N ASP A 81 -1.94 -3.57 -13.15
CA ASP A 81 -1.85 -2.12 -13.37
C ASP A 81 -2.71 -1.59 -14.53
N ALA A 82 -3.48 -2.45 -15.20
CA ALA A 82 -4.26 -2.08 -16.39
C ALA A 82 -5.21 -0.90 -16.16
N THR A 83 -5.74 -0.75 -14.94
CA THR A 83 -6.71 0.30 -14.57
C THR A 83 -6.05 1.57 -14.02
N HIS A 84 -4.72 1.66 -14.03
CA HIS A 84 -3.99 2.85 -13.59
C HIS A 84 -4.41 4.09 -14.37
N GLU A 85 -4.31 5.30 -13.77
CA GLU A 85 -4.75 6.55 -14.40
C GLU A 85 -4.12 6.81 -15.77
N SER A 86 -2.89 6.35 -15.98
CA SER A 86 -2.17 6.44 -17.25
C SER A 86 -2.79 5.58 -18.35
N GLY A 87 -3.55 4.55 -18.00
CA GLY A 87 -4.27 3.70 -18.96
C GLY A 87 -5.37 4.44 -19.74
N MET A 88 -5.75 5.66 -19.32
CA MET A 88 -6.68 6.53 -20.03
C MET A 88 -5.97 7.59 -20.89
N TRP A 89 -4.64 7.65 -20.86
CA TRP A 89 -3.91 8.70 -21.55
C TRP A 89 -3.86 8.48 -23.07
N PRO A 90 -3.92 9.56 -23.86
CA PRO A 90 -3.68 9.52 -25.29
C PRO A 90 -2.33 8.88 -25.61
N ALA A 91 -2.27 8.13 -26.70
CA ALA A 91 -1.04 7.40 -27.06
C ALA A 91 0.16 8.32 -27.29
N GLU A 92 -0.05 9.58 -27.72
CA GLU A 92 1.01 10.58 -27.83
C GLU A 92 1.76 10.80 -26.51
N PHE A 93 1.03 10.90 -25.39
CA PHE A 93 1.64 11.09 -24.08
C PHE A 93 2.22 9.79 -23.53
N MET A 94 1.54 8.67 -23.73
CA MET A 94 2.07 7.35 -23.34
C MET A 94 3.40 7.03 -24.03
N ARG A 95 3.59 7.46 -25.28
CA ARG A 95 4.85 7.28 -26.03
C ARG A 95 6.06 8.01 -25.41
N GLN A 96 5.85 8.96 -24.51
CA GLN A 96 6.95 9.56 -23.74
C GLN A 96 7.55 8.59 -22.72
N PHE A 97 6.74 7.65 -22.22
CA PHE A 97 7.16 6.65 -21.23
C PHE A 97 7.38 5.27 -21.86
N MET A 98 6.63 4.97 -22.92
CA MET A 98 6.64 3.70 -23.64
C MET A 98 6.69 3.98 -25.15
N PRO A 99 7.87 4.18 -25.77
CA PRO A 99 7.99 4.67 -27.15
C PRO A 99 7.21 3.88 -28.21
N ASN A 100 7.01 2.58 -27.99
CA ASN A 100 6.28 1.68 -28.89
C ASN A 100 4.81 1.48 -28.46
N TYR A 101 4.24 2.38 -27.66
CA TYR A 101 2.86 2.28 -27.22
C TYR A 101 1.90 2.55 -28.38
N GLU A 102 1.05 1.57 -28.64
CA GLU A 102 -0.03 1.64 -29.61
C GLU A 102 -1.38 1.76 -28.89
N GLU A 103 -2.21 2.67 -29.36
CA GLU A 103 -3.56 2.80 -28.81
C GLU A 103 -4.42 1.64 -29.29
N ARG A 104 -5.07 0.94 -28.35
CA ARG A 104 -6.08 -0.07 -28.69
C ARG A 104 -7.35 0.62 -29.21
N PRO A 105 -8.14 0.03 -30.10
CA PRO A 105 -9.48 0.56 -30.39
C PRO A 105 -10.35 0.57 -29.13
N LEU A 106 -11.34 1.46 -29.06
CA LEU A 106 -12.36 1.44 -28.00
C LEU A 106 -13.36 0.32 -28.29
N ILE A 107 -13.64 -0.49 -27.27
CA ILE A 107 -14.68 -1.54 -27.33
C ILE A 107 -15.97 -0.99 -26.72
N THR A 108 -15.86 -0.34 -25.56
CA THR A 108 -16.97 0.35 -24.90
C THR A 108 -17.41 1.56 -25.72
N ASN A 109 -18.71 1.66 -26.00
CA ASN A 109 -19.27 2.80 -26.71
C ASN A 109 -19.23 4.06 -25.81
N PRO A 110 -18.49 5.13 -26.19
CA PRO A 110 -18.40 6.34 -25.39
C PRO A 110 -19.75 7.01 -25.13
N ASP A 111 -20.73 6.88 -26.02
CA ASP A 111 -22.03 7.53 -25.81
C ASP A 111 -22.93 6.81 -24.80
N GLN A 112 -22.49 5.67 -24.27
CA GLN A 112 -23.17 4.91 -23.22
C GLN A 112 -22.54 5.07 -21.83
N VAL A 113 -21.47 5.87 -21.71
CA VAL A 113 -20.83 6.11 -20.41
C VAL A 113 -21.39 7.36 -19.74
N GLU A 114 -21.61 7.27 -18.43
CA GLU A 114 -22.07 8.38 -17.60
C GLU A 114 -20.90 8.89 -16.75
N LEU A 115 -20.59 10.18 -16.91
CA LEU A 115 -19.56 10.85 -16.11
C LEU A 115 -20.16 11.41 -14.82
N PRO A 116 -19.41 11.44 -13.72
CA PRO A 116 -19.79 12.19 -12.53
C PRO A 116 -20.18 13.64 -12.87
N PRO A 117 -21.19 14.23 -12.19
CA PRO A 117 -21.75 15.53 -12.56
C PRO A 117 -20.75 16.69 -12.50
N TYR A 118 -19.71 16.57 -11.67
CA TYR A 118 -18.61 17.53 -11.55
C TYR A 118 -17.53 17.41 -12.63
N LEU A 119 -17.66 16.48 -13.58
CA LEU A 119 -16.77 16.36 -14.73
C LEU A 119 -17.47 16.82 -16.02
N PRO A 120 -16.71 17.36 -16.99
CA PRO A 120 -17.28 17.84 -18.24
C PRO A 120 -17.70 16.66 -19.12
N ASN A 121 -18.97 16.62 -19.56
CA ASN A 121 -19.49 15.56 -20.43
C ASN A 121 -19.28 15.91 -21.91
N THR A 122 -18.04 15.77 -22.38
CA THR A 122 -17.66 15.97 -23.78
C THR A 122 -17.26 14.64 -24.43
N PRO A 123 -17.22 14.54 -25.77
CA PRO A 123 -16.74 13.34 -26.44
C PRO A 123 -15.36 12.87 -25.94
N LYS A 124 -14.46 13.82 -25.62
CA LYS A 124 -13.12 13.53 -25.09
C LYS A 124 -13.19 12.88 -23.70
N SER A 125 -14.03 13.40 -22.81
CA SER A 125 -14.20 12.83 -21.47
C SER A 125 -14.87 11.46 -21.50
N ARG A 126 -15.89 11.28 -22.34
CA ARG A 126 -16.56 10.00 -22.53
C ARG A 126 -15.63 8.94 -23.09
N ALA A 127 -14.80 9.28 -24.08
CA ALA A 127 -13.81 8.37 -24.63
C ALA A 127 -12.78 7.92 -23.57
N ALA A 128 -12.35 8.82 -22.67
CA ALA A 128 -11.43 8.49 -21.58
C ALA A 128 -12.06 7.51 -20.58
N LEU A 129 -13.31 7.74 -20.17
CA LEU A 129 -14.02 6.82 -19.27
C LEU A 129 -14.35 5.48 -19.93
N ALA A 130 -14.72 5.48 -21.22
CA ALA A 130 -14.90 4.26 -22.00
C ALA A 130 -13.61 3.43 -22.07
N ARG A 131 -12.45 4.08 -22.24
CA ARG A 131 -11.14 3.42 -22.15
C ARG A 131 -10.92 2.78 -20.78
N HIS A 132 -11.31 3.47 -19.71
CA HIS A 132 -11.20 2.92 -18.36
C HIS A 132 -12.04 1.65 -18.20
N TYR A 133 -13.25 1.62 -18.77
CA TYR A 133 -14.10 0.42 -18.75
C TYR A 133 -13.51 -0.74 -19.55
N ASP A 134 -12.90 -0.48 -20.71
CA ASP A 134 -12.14 -1.49 -21.47
C ASP A 134 -10.96 -2.04 -20.64
N ASN A 135 -10.28 -1.18 -19.87
CA ASN A 135 -9.20 -1.60 -18.97
C ASN A 135 -9.72 -2.41 -17.78
N LEU A 136 -10.90 -2.08 -17.24
CA LEU A 136 -11.57 -2.87 -16.20
C LEU A 136 -11.94 -4.27 -16.69
N ALA A 137 -12.49 -4.39 -17.90
CA ALA A 137 -12.79 -5.69 -18.49
C ALA A 137 -11.51 -6.55 -18.65
N ASN A 138 -10.41 -5.93 -19.07
CA ASN A 138 -9.12 -6.61 -19.14
C ASN A 138 -8.56 -7.03 -17.77
N ALA A 139 -8.79 -6.23 -16.73
CA ALA A 139 -8.45 -6.58 -15.35
C ALA A 139 -9.32 -7.74 -14.82
N ASP A 140 -10.60 -7.77 -15.14
CA ASP A 140 -11.52 -8.86 -14.81
C ASP A 140 -11.06 -10.19 -15.44
N GLU A 141 -10.70 -10.18 -16.73
CA GLU A 141 -10.10 -11.36 -17.39
C GLU A 141 -8.81 -11.84 -16.70
N TYR A 142 -7.99 -10.91 -16.19
CA TYR A 142 -6.79 -11.26 -15.43
C TYR A 142 -7.15 -11.96 -14.11
N VAL A 143 -8.12 -11.44 -13.36
CA VAL A 143 -8.64 -12.08 -12.14
C VAL A 143 -9.17 -13.48 -12.47
N GLY A 144 -9.94 -13.63 -13.55
CA GLY A 144 -10.45 -14.90 -14.03
C GLY A 144 -9.34 -15.94 -14.26
N ARG A 145 -8.21 -15.54 -14.86
CA ARG A 145 -7.06 -16.43 -15.05
C ARG A 145 -6.44 -16.89 -13.73
N ILE A 146 -6.30 -16.00 -12.74
CA ILE A 146 -5.75 -16.39 -11.42
C ILE A 146 -6.70 -17.34 -10.69
N LEU A 147 -8.01 -17.09 -10.75
CA LEU A 147 -9.02 -17.97 -10.17
C LEU A 147 -9.02 -19.35 -10.83
N GLN A 148 -8.91 -19.41 -12.15
CA GLN A 148 -8.79 -20.67 -12.89
C GLN A 148 -7.55 -21.47 -12.45
N GLN A 149 -6.42 -20.80 -12.23
CA GLN A 149 -5.21 -21.47 -11.74
C GLN A 149 -5.39 -22.10 -10.35
N LEU A 150 -6.14 -21.45 -9.46
CA LEU A 150 -6.49 -22.04 -8.16
C LEU A 150 -7.40 -23.28 -8.31
N GLU A 151 -8.28 -23.31 -9.30
CA GLU A 151 -9.12 -24.47 -9.61
C GLU A 151 -8.30 -25.63 -10.20
N GLU A 152 -7.45 -25.34 -11.19
CA GLU A 152 -6.54 -26.31 -11.83
C GLU A 152 -5.62 -27.00 -10.81
N ASP A 153 -5.15 -26.24 -9.81
CA ASP A 153 -4.26 -26.74 -8.75
C ASP A 153 -5.03 -27.42 -7.60
N GLY A 154 -6.37 -27.47 -7.65
CA GLY A 154 -7.20 -28.04 -6.58
C GLY A 154 -7.20 -27.21 -5.28
N LEU A 155 -6.88 -25.92 -5.36
CA LEU A 155 -6.74 -25.01 -4.21
C LEU A 155 -7.98 -24.13 -3.96
N SER A 156 -8.95 -24.15 -4.88
CA SER A 156 -10.12 -23.26 -4.86
C SER A 156 -10.94 -23.28 -3.57
N ASP A 157 -11.09 -24.44 -2.94
CA ASP A 157 -11.88 -24.60 -1.71
C ASP A 157 -11.09 -24.27 -0.44
N ASN A 158 -9.75 -24.24 -0.53
CA ASN A 158 -8.84 -23.98 0.58
C ASN A 158 -8.14 -22.62 0.47
N THR A 159 -8.66 -21.70 -0.35
CA THR A 159 -8.08 -20.37 -0.57
C THR A 159 -9.12 -19.29 -0.32
N ILE A 160 -8.76 -18.34 0.54
CA ILE A 160 -9.50 -17.08 0.68
C ILE A 160 -9.00 -16.13 -0.40
N VAL A 161 -9.91 -15.60 -1.21
CA VAL A 161 -9.59 -14.58 -2.23
C VAL A 161 -10.18 -13.25 -1.81
N MET A 162 -9.36 -12.21 -1.78
CA MET A 162 -9.77 -10.83 -1.57
C MET A 162 -9.41 -10.03 -2.83
N LEU A 163 -10.38 -9.30 -3.39
CA LEU A 163 -10.18 -8.36 -4.49
C LEU A 163 -10.50 -6.95 -3.99
N TRP A 164 -9.55 -6.03 -4.12
CA TRP A 164 -9.72 -4.63 -3.73
C TRP A 164 -8.90 -3.70 -4.63
N SER A 165 -9.12 -2.39 -4.48
CA SER A 165 -8.33 -1.34 -5.13
C SER A 165 -7.57 -0.50 -4.11
N ASP A 166 -6.41 0.06 -4.50
CA ASP A 166 -5.55 0.87 -3.63
C ASP A 166 -6.08 2.29 -3.39
N HIS A 167 -6.86 2.82 -4.33
CA HIS A 167 -7.60 4.08 -4.22
C HIS A 167 -8.77 4.09 -5.23
N GLY A 168 -9.61 5.12 -5.17
CA GLY A 168 -10.70 5.31 -6.13
C GLY A 168 -10.24 5.60 -7.57
N GLU A 169 -11.17 5.89 -8.46
CA GLU A 169 -10.87 6.00 -9.90
C GLU A 169 -9.77 7.02 -10.21
N GLY A 170 -9.02 6.80 -11.28
CA GLY A 170 -7.98 7.73 -11.77
C GLY A 170 -8.51 9.07 -12.32
N LEU A 171 -9.75 9.44 -11.98
CA LEU A 171 -10.44 10.63 -12.45
C LEU A 171 -10.13 11.86 -11.58
N PRO A 172 -10.31 13.09 -12.11
CA PRO A 172 -10.23 14.30 -11.29
C PRO A 172 -11.27 14.26 -10.16
N ARG A 173 -10.90 14.77 -8.98
CA ARG A 173 -11.66 14.70 -7.71
C ARG A 173 -11.74 13.30 -7.06
N ALA A 174 -11.31 12.25 -7.72
CA ALA A 174 -11.23 10.89 -7.18
C ALA A 174 -9.83 10.62 -6.60
N LYS A 175 -8.93 9.94 -7.34
CA LYS A 175 -7.53 9.73 -6.94
C LYS A 175 -6.90 11.02 -6.38
N ARG A 176 -6.15 10.90 -5.27
CA ARG A 176 -5.53 11.98 -4.46
C ARG A 176 -6.49 12.75 -3.54
N TRP A 177 -7.80 12.49 -3.57
CA TRP A 177 -8.76 13.15 -2.69
C TRP A 177 -9.39 12.22 -1.65
N THR A 178 -9.87 12.81 -0.56
CA THR A 178 -10.58 12.12 0.54
C THR A 178 -12.11 12.04 0.31
N TYR A 179 -12.58 12.50 -0.85
CA TYR A 179 -13.95 12.30 -1.33
C TYR A 179 -14.24 10.81 -1.56
N ASP A 180 -15.51 10.42 -1.57
CA ASP A 180 -15.92 9.02 -1.74
C ASP A 180 -15.44 8.45 -3.06
N ALA A 181 -15.45 9.28 -4.11
CA ALA A 181 -14.89 8.92 -5.40
C ALA A 181 -13.40 8.50 -5.31
N GLY A 182 -12.66 8.98 -4.30
CA GLY A 182 -11.25 8.67 -4.06
C GLY A 182 -10.98 7.58 -3.01
N ILE A 183 -11.90 7.31 -2.08
CA ILE A 183 -11.65 6.39 -0.94
C ILE A 183 -12.62 5.21 -0.85
N ARG A 184 -13.78 5.26 -1.49
CA ARG A 184 -14.78 4.19 -1.47
C ARG A 184 -14.49 3.18 -2.58
N VAL A 185 -13.54 2.29 -2.30
CA VAL A 185 -13.04 1.27 -3.23
C VAL A 185 -13.83 -0.05 -3.15
N PRO A 186 -13.80 -0.90 -4.20
CA PRO A 186 -14.35 -2.24 -4.10
C PRO A 186 -13.57 -3.07 -3.07
N LEU A 187 -14.29 -3.93 -2.34
CA LEU A 187 -13.74 -5.03 -1.54
C LEU A 187 -14.67 -6.24 -1.70
N ILE A 188 -14.20 -7.26 -2.40
CA ILE A 188 -14.93 -8.52 -2.61
C ILE A 188 -14.13 -9.63 -1.96
N VAL A 189 -14.77 -10.42 -1.10
CA VAL A 189 -14.14 -11.57 -0.43
C VAL A 189 -14.86 -12.85 -0.81
N LYS A 190 -14.11 -13.81 -1.36
CA LYS A 190 -14.54 -15.20 -1.54
C LYS A 190 -13.86 -16.03 -0.44
N TRP A 191 -14.67 -16.52 0.49
CA TRP A 191 -14.22 -17.46 1.52
C TRP A 191 -15.11 -18.72 1.48
N PRO A 192 -14.65 -19.79 0.82
CA PRO A 192 -15.42 -21.02 0.66
C PRO A 192 -15.96 -21.55 2.00
N GLU A 193 -17.23 -21.97 2.00
CA GLU A 193 -17.96 -22.56 3.14
C GLU A 193 -18.15 -21.68 4.39
N LYS A 194 -17.53 -20.49 4.45
CA LYS A 194 -17.58 -19.58 5.61
C LYS A 194 -18.37 -18.31 5.37
N VAL A 195 -18.50 -17.87 4.12
CA VAL A 195 -19.29 -16.69 3.74
C VAL A 195 -20.35 -17.08 2.72
N GLU A 196 -21.58 -16.65 2.92
CA GLU A 196 -22.68 -16.89 2.00
C GLU A 196 -22.47 -16.13 0.67
N LYS A 197 -22.77 -16.80 -0.45
CA LYS A 197 -22.60 -16.21 -1.79
C LYS A 197 -23.59 -15.05 -1.98
N GLY A 198 -23.09 -13.93 -2.51
CA GLY A 198 -23.92 -12.77 -2.85
C GLY A 198 -24.30 -11.88 -1.65
N GLN A 199 -23.75 -12.14 -0.46
CA GLN A 199 -23.98 -11.28 0.70
C GLN A 199 -23.35 -9.88 0.49
N ILE A 200 -24.09 -8.84 0.88
CA ILE A 200 -23.61 -7.45 0.91
C ILE A 200 -23.45 -7.04 2.37
N SER A 201 -22.30 -6.47 2.71
CA SER A 201 -22.03 -5.90 4.04
C SER A 201 -22.02 -4.37 3.96
N GLU A 202 -22.76 -3.73 4.87
CA GLU A 202 -22.77 -2.26 5.03
C GLU A 202 -21.73 -1.77 6.06
N GLN A 203 -20.90 -2.67 6.58
CA GLN A 203 -19.87 -2.32 7.55
C GLN A 203 -18.87 -1.32 6.96
N LEU A 204 -18.48 -0.32 7.76
CA LEU A 204 -17.35 0.53 7.45
C LEU A 204 -16.03 -0.24 7.58
N VAL A 205 -15.29 -0.35 6.49
CA VAL A 205 -13.97 -0.99 6.41
C VAL A 205 -12.94 0.04 5.93
N SER A 206 -11.74 -0.01 6.50
CA SER A 206 -10.59 0.78 6.06
C SER A 206 -9.50 -0.15 5.53
N MET A 207 -8.68 0.30 4.58
CA MET A 207 -7.62 -0.52 4.01
C MET A 207 -6.61 -1.03 5.05
N ILE A 208 -6.41 -0.29 6.16
CA ILE A 208 -5.55 -0.71 7.27
C ILE A 208 -6.04 -1.99 7.96
N ASP A 209 -7.29 -2.40 7.72
CA ASP A 209 -7.89 -3.60 8.27
C ASP A 209 -7.53 -4.88 7.52
N LEU A 210 -7.05 -4.78 6.28
CA LEU A 210 -6.68 -5.95 5.47
C LEU A 210 -5.58 -6.77 6.16
N GLY A 211 -4.55 -6.10 6.68
CA GLY A 211 -3.45 -6.73 7.42
C GLY A 211 -3.92 -7.57 8.62
N PRO A 212 -4.56 -6.97 9.64
CA PRO A 212 -5.04 -7.72 10.79
C PRO A 212 -6.10 -8.76 10.44
N THR A 213 -6.92 -8.52 9.40
CA THR A 213 -7.87 -9.53 8.91
C THR A 213 -7.14 -10.76 8.37
N VAL A 214 -6.14 -10.58 7.49
CA VAL A 214 -5.35 -11.71 6.94
C VAL A 214 -4.66 -12.49 8.06
N LEU A 215 -4.05 -11.81 9.04
CA LEU A 215 -3.42 -12.47 10.18
C LEU A 215 -4.44 -13.28 11.00
N ALA A 216 -5.59 -12.69 11.33
CA ALA A 216 -6.64 -13.35 12.09
C ALA A 216 -7.20 -14.58 11.36
N LEU A 217 -7.44 -14.48 10.06
CA LEU A 217 -7.91 -15.60 9.23
C LEU A 217 -6.88 -16.73 9.10
N ALA A 218 -5.58 -16.40 9.19
CA ALA A 218 -4.49 -17.37 9.24
C ALA A 218 -4.27 -17.98 10.65
N GLY A 219 -5.04 -17.56 11.66
CA GLY A 219 -4.84 -17.97 13.05
C GLY A 219 -3.57 -17.39 13.69
N ILE A 220 -2.99 -16.33 13.09
CA ILE A 220 -1.78 -15.67 13.58
C ILE A 220 -2.20 -14.51 14.50
N PRO A 221 -1.63 -14.41 15.72
CA PRO A 221 -1.92 -13.30 16.62
C PRO A 221 -1.60 -11.95 15.98
N VAL A 222 -2.58 -11.04 15.99
CA VAL A 222 -2.41 -9.67 15.49
C VAL A 222 -1.55 -8.87 16.49
N PRO A 223 -0.39 -8.30 16.07
CA PRO A 223 0.40 -7.46 16.94
C PRO A 223 -0.36 -6.23 17.44
N GLN A 224 -0.24 -5.91 18.73
CA GLN A 224 -0.96 -4.81 19.39
C GLN A 224 -0.73 -3.41 18.80
N HIS A 225 0.37 -3.22 18.06
CA HIS A 225 0.70 -1.94 17.44
C HIS A 225 -0.04 -1.71 16.11
N ILE A 226 -0.68 -2.74 15.54
CA ILE A 226 -1.50 -2.61 14.34
C ILE A 226 -2.78 -1.85 14.70
N GLN A 227 -3.05 -0.78 13.95
CA GLN A 227 -4.15 0.15 14.25
C GLN A 227 -5.48 -0.23 13.56
N GLY A 228 -5.43 -1.08 12.54
CA GLY A 228 -6.63 -1.65 11.92
C GLY A 228 -7.25 -2.73 12.79
N GLN A 229 -8.44 -3.19 12.41
CA GLN A 229 -9.14 -4.28 13.09
C GLN A 229 -9.58 -5.34 12.09
N SER A 230 -9.78 -6.59 12.53
CA SER A 230 -10.35 -7.59 11.63
C SER A 230 -11.79 -7.24 11.28
N PHE A 231 -12.15 -7.25 10.00
CA PHE A 231 -13.53 -7.02 9.55
C PHE A 231 -14.34 -8.30 9.36
N MET A 232 -13.70 -9.47 9.49
CA MET A 232 -14.34 -10.79 9.43
C MET A 232 -13.64 -11.82 10.32
N GLY A 233 -14.25 -12.99 10.50
CA GLY A 233 -13.76 -14.03 11.41
C GLY A 233 -14.49 -14.01 12.76
N GLU A 234 -13.88 -14.61 13.78
CA GLU A 234 -14.54 -14.82 15.09
C GLU A 234 -14.73 -13.54 15.91
N HIS A 235 -13.85 -12.56 15.73
CA HIS A 235 -13.81 -11.33 16.52
C HIS A 235 -13.91 -10.10 15.60
N VAL A 236 -15.15 -9.70 15.31
CA VAL A 236 -15.45 -8.50 14.53
C VAL A 236 -16.05 -7.44 15.44
N GLU A 237 -15.36 -6.33 15.59
CA GLU A 237 -15.87 -5.16 16.33
C GLU A 237 -16.59 -4.20 15.38
N LYS A 238 -17.70 -3.63 15.87
CA LYS A 238 -18.42 -2.60 15.13
C LYS A 238 -17.53 -1.36 14.98
N ARG A 239 -17.48 -0.81 13.76
CA ARG A 239 -16.86 0.48 13.47
C ARG A 239 -17.91 1.54 13.22
N ASP A 240 -17.79 2.66 13.94
CA ASP A 240 -18.66 3.82 13.72
C ASP A 240 -18.05 4.82 12.73
N TYR A 241 -16.71 4.85 12.59
CA TYR A 241 -15.99 5.84 11.79
C TYR A 241 -14.83 5.26 11.00
N VAL A 242 -14.64 5.75 9.77
CA VAL A 242 -13.39 5.59 9.01
C VAL A 242 -12.75 6.93 8.76
N PHE A 243 -11.43 6.93 8.67
CA PHE A 243 -10.61 8.12 8.52
C PHE A 243 -9.82 8.04 7.21
N ALA A 244 -9.62 9.18 6.57
CA ALA A 244 -8.80 9.30 5.37
C ALA A 244 -7.90 10.53 5.45
N THR A 245 -6.70 10.42 4.91
CA THR A 245 -5.70 11.47 4.93
C THR A 245 -5.13 11.72 3.55
N ARG A 246 -4.71 12.96 3.34
CA ARG A 246 -3.87 13.40 2.22
C ARG A 246 -2.84 14.35 2.80
N ASP A 247 -1.60 14.18 2.37
CA ASP A 247 -0.49 15.07 2.71
C ASP A 247 0.21 15.48 1.42
N ARG A 248 1.54 15.35 1.34
CA ARG A 248 2.22 15.49 0.06
C ARG A 248 1.77 14.40 -0.90
N TYR A 249 1.39 14.81 -2.10
CA TYR A 249 1.18 13.92 -3.23
C TYR A 249 1.92 14.51 -4.42
N ASP A 250 2.83 13.74 -5.00
CA ASP A 250 3.73 14.19 -6.05
C ASP A 250 4.49 15.48 -5.60
N GLU A 251 4.39 16.57 -6.37
CA GLU A 251 5.04 17.86 -6.10
C GLU A 251 4.31 18.77 -5.10
N ALA A 252 3.08 18.44 -4.69
CA ALA A 252 2.21 19.34 -3.95
C ALA A 252 2.05 18.94 -2.48
N TYR A 253 2.31 19.86 -1.55
CA TYR A 253 1.90 19.70 -0.15
C TYR A 253 0.43 20.07 0.01
N ASP A 254 -0.38 19.11 0.49
CA ASP A 254 -1.78 19.38 0.77
C ASP A 254 -2.32 18.56 1.94
N LYS A 255 -2.37 19.17 3.11
CA LYS A 255 -2.88 18.51 4.30
C LYS A 255 -4.42 18.56 4.32
N VAL A 256 -5.03 17.42 4.04
CA VAL A 256 -6.49 17.21 4.13
C VAL A 256 -6.75 16.00 5.02
N ARG A 257 -7.75 16.12 5.90
CA ARG A 257 -8.15 15.08 6.83
C ARG A 257 -9.65 14.88 6.77
N ALA A 258 -10.11 13.65 6.77
CA ALA A 258 -11.53 13.33 6.71
C ALA A 258 -11.90 12.24 7.72
N VAL A 259 -13.12 12.36 8.24
CA VAL A 259 -13.80 11.30 8.99
C VAL A 259 -15.18 11.09 8.39
N ARG A 260 -15.58 9.83 8.29
CA ARG A 260 -16.85 9.40 7.71
C ARG A 260 -17.52 8.40 8.64
N ASP A 261 -18.79 8.62 8.95
CA ASP A 261 -19.69 7.58 9.48
C ASP A 261 -20.53 6.96 8.35
N THR A 262 -21.57 6.20 8.67
CA THR A 262 -22.39 5.52 7.65
C THR A 262 -23.16 6.47 6.73
N GLN A 263 -23.36 7.73 7.12
CA GLN A 263 -24.12 8.71 6.35
C GLN A 263 -23.31 9.98 6.06
N PHE A 264 -22.67 10.56 7.07
CA PHE A 264 -22.04 11.87 6.98
C PHE A 264 -20.53 11.75 6.84
N LYS A 265 -19.95 12.65 6.04
CA LYS A 265 -18.51 12.84 5.96
C LYS A 265 -18.14 14.28 6.27
N TYR A 266 -17.15 14.44 7.14
CA TYR A 266 -16.52 15.71 7.44
C TYR A 266 -15.10 15.73 6.88
N ILE A 267 -14.72 16.83 6.23
CA ILE A 267 -13.38 17.06 5.67
C ILE A 267 -12.85 18.39 6.23
N ARG A 268 -11.59 18.39 6.66
CA ARG A 268 -10.83 19.59 7.03
C ARG A 268 -9.73 19.83 6.02
N ASN A 269 -9.74 21.03 5.42
CA ASN A 269 -8.66 21.52 4.56
C ASN A 269 -7.74 22.41 5.39
N ASP A 270 -6.56 21.91 5.75
CA ASP A 270 -5.62 22.69 6.57
C ASP A 270 -4.90 23.79 5.74
N TYR A 271 -4.94 23.68 4.40
CA TYR A 271 -4.47 24.71 3.46
C TYR A 271 -5.62 25.26 2.58
N PRO A 272 -6.57 26.02 3.14
CA PRO A 272 -7.76 26.49 2.42
C PRO A 272 -7.45 27.55 1.35
N ASP A 273 -6.31 28.23 1.43
CA ASP A 273 -5.87 29.20 0.41
C ASP A 273 -5.26 28.54 -0.85
N GLN A 274 -5.09 27.21 -0.85
CA GLN A 274 -4.65 26.45 -2.03
C GLN A 274 -5.82 26.09 -2.95
N PRO A 275 -5.60 26.03 -4.28
CA PRO A 275 -6.61 25.62 -5.23
C PRO A 275 -6.98 24.14 -5.06
N TYR A 276 -8.13 23.74 -5.60
CA TYR A 276 -8.45 22.31 -5.73
C TYR A 276 -7.42 21.61 -6.62
N LEU A 277 -7.24 22.06 -7.86
CA LEU A 277 -6.21 21.52 -8.75
C LEU A 277 -4.88 22.26 -8.54
N GLN A 278 -4.00 21.65 -7.76
CA GLN A 278 -2.60 22.05 -7.72
C GLN A 278 -1.85 21.50 -8.94
N TRP A 279 -0.71 22.12 -9.26
CA TRP A 279 0.11 21.71 -10.40
C TRP A 279 0.79 20.37 -10.13
N ILE A 280 0.24 19.31 -10.73
CA ILE A 280 0.85 17.97 -10.76
C ILE A 280 1.06 17.57 -12.23
N PRO A 281 2.31 17.59 -12.73
CA PRO A 281 2.63 17.28 -14.13
C PRO A 281 2.03 15.96 -14.60
N PHE A 282 2.13 14.91 -13.77
CA PHE A 282 1.64 13.58 -14.10
C PHE A 282 0.13 13.58 -14.41
N SER A 283 -0.68 14.26 -13.58
CA SER A 283 -2.13 14.30 -13.75
C SER A 283 -2.60 15.12 -14.96
N HIS A 284 -1.75 16.03 -15.49
CA HIS A 284 -2.10 16.89 -16.62
C HIS A 284 -2.11 16.14 -17.97
N PHE A 285 -1.54 14.93 -18.04
CA PHE A 285 -1.69 14.04 -19.19
C PHE A 285 -3.10 13.45 -19.32
N HIS A 286 -3.92 13.51 -18.26
CA HIS A 286 -5.26 12.96 -18.26
C HIS A 286 -6.20 13.77 -19.18
N PRO A 287 -6.94 13.14 -20.12
CA PRO A 287 -7.83 13.83 -21.06
C PRO A 287 -8.84 14.76 -20.40
N ILE A 288 -9.44 14.33 -19.28
CA ILE A 288 -10.45 15.10 -18.56
C ILE A 288 -9.84 16.31 -17.84
N CYS A 289 -8.61 16.21 -17.31
CA CYS A 289 -7.89 17.37 -16.76
C CYS A 289 -7.67 18.43 -17.84
N GLN A 290 -7.28 18.01 -19.05
CA GLN A 290 -7.09 18.92 -20.18
C GLN A 290 -8.41 19.56 -20.61
N GLU A 291 -9.51 18.80 -20.59
CA GLU A 291 -10.82 19.30 -21.00
C GLU A 291 -11.39 20.31 -19.99
N LEU A 292 -11.19 20.08 -18.69
CA LEU A 292 -11.51 21.05 -17.65
C LEU A 292 -10.82 22.40 -17.91
N TRP A 293 -9.51 22.38 -18.19
CA TRP A 293 -8.77 23.61 -18.51
C TRP A 293 -9.24 24.27 -19.82
N ARG A 294 -9.46 23.49 -20.88
CA ARG A 294 -9.95 24.01 -22.17
C ARG A 294 -11.27 24.75 -21.99
N LEU A 295 -12.23 24.13 -21.30
CA LEU A 295 -13.56 24.70 -21.05
C LEU A 295 -13.50 25.90 -20.11
N GLN A 296 -12.68 25.84 -19.06
CA GLN A 296 -12.46 26.97 -18.14
C GLN A 296 -11.93 28.20 -18.90
N LEU A 297 -10.94 28.01 -19.77
CA LEU A 297 -10.35 29.10 -20.56
C LEU A 297 -11.28 29.63 -21.65
N ALA A 298 -12.20 28.80 -22.15
CA ALA A 298 -13.23 29.20 -23.08
C ALA A 298 -14.44 29.88 -22.40
N GLY A 299 -14.54 29.83 -21.06
CA GLY A 299 -15.71 30.29 -20.32
C GLY A 299 -16.93 29.39 -20.47
N GLU A 300 -16.73 28.11 -20.84
CA GLU A 300 -17.78 27.12 -21.14
C GLU A 300 -18.04 26.14 -19.98
N LEU A 301 -17.37 26.31 -18.84
CA LEU A 301 -17.54 25.45 -17.68
C LEU A 301 -18.63 26.00 -16.76
N GLU A 302 -19.67 25.21 -16.46
CA GLU A 302 -20.85 25.66 -15.70
C GLU A 302 -21.19 24.70 -14.54
N GLY A 303 -21.84 25.25 -13.51
CA GLY A 303 -22.35 24.50 -12.36
C GLY A 303 -21.26 23.73 -11.60
N ASP A 304 -21.57 22.50 -11.20
CA ASP A 304 -20.68 21.63 -10.40
C ASP A 304 -19.33 21.36 -11.06
N LYS A 305 -19.22 21.52 -12.38
CA LYS A 305 -17.97 21.31 -13.13
C LYS A 305 -16.91 22.35 -12.78
N GLN A 306 -17.32 23.51 -12.25
CA GLN A 306 -16.41 24.56 -11.81
C GLN A 306 -15.73 24.25 -10.48
N VAL A 307 -16.20 23.25 -9.70
CA VAL A 307 -15.68 22.99 -8.34
C VAL A 307 -14.16 22.81 -8.32
N LEU A 308 -13.62 22.03 -9.26
CA LEU A 308 -12.18 21.77 -9.35
C LEU A 308 -11.35 22.96 -9.84
N MET A 309 -11.98 23.96 -10.47
CA MET A 309 -11.29 25.16 -10.97
C MET A 309 -11.22 26.28 -9.92
N GLN A 310 -11.76 26.06 -8.71
CA GLN A 310 -11.70 27.07 -7.66
C GLN A 310 -10.28 27.21 -7.09
N ASN A 311 -9.86 28.46 -6.90
CA ASN A 311 -8.52 28.82 -6.40
C ASN A 311 -8.38 28.76 -4.87
N LYS A 312 -9.48 28.52 -4.16
CA LYS A 312 -9.53 28.38 -2.72
C LYS A 312 -10.54 27.30 -2.35
N ARG A 313 -10.43 26.80 -1.13
CA ARG A 313 -11.30 25.79 -0.56
C ARG A 313 -11.93 26.28 0.74
N PRO A 314 -13.14 25.83 1.07
CA PRO A 314 -13.67 26.02 2.41
C PRO A 314 -12.76 25.33 3.43
N PRO A 315 -12.46 25.93 4.59
CA PRO A 315 -11.66 25.28 5.63
C PRO A 315 -12.28 23.98 6.16
N GLU A 316 -13.61 23.90 6.12
CA GLU A 316 -14.39 22.75 6.56
C GLU A 316 -15.44 22.38 5.51
N GLU A 317 -15.60 21.09 5.25
CA GLU A 317 -16.66 20.54 4.41
C GLU A 317 -17.44 19.48 5.19
N LEU A 318 -18.76 19.46 5.03
CA LEU A 318 -19.64 18.43 5.58
C LEU A 318 -20.63 17.99 4.50
N TYR A 319 -20.75 16.68 4.29
CA TYR A 319 -21.64 16.10 3.29
C TYR A 319 -22.55 15.04 3.91
N ASP A 320 -23.79 15.00 3.46
CA ASP A 320 -24.70 13.87 3.65
C ASP A 320 -24.55 12.92 2.47
N CYS A 321 -23.66 11.94 2.58
CA CYS A 321 -23.27 11.08 1.47
C CYS A 321 -24.36 10.07 1.04
N LEU A 322 -25.48 9.98 1.77
CA LEU A 322 -26.64 9.21 1.32
C LEU A 322 -27.51 10.02 0.36
N ASN A 323 -27.71 11.31 0.64
CA ASN A 323 -28.55 12.19 -0.17
C ASN A 323 -27.76 12.96 -1.24
N ASP A 324 -26.44 13.12 -1.05
CA ASP A 324 -25.50 13.75 -1.96
C ASP A 324 -24.27 12.85 -2.17
N PRO A 325 -24.40 11.78 -2.98
CA PRO A 325 -23.34 10.78 -3.18
C PRO A 325 -22.10 11.32 -3.91
N HIS A 326 -22.21 12.50 -4.55
CA HIS A 326 -21.10 13.16 -5.24
C HIS A 326 -20.43 14.25 -4.40
N GLU A 327 -20.94 14.50 -3.18
CA GLU A 327 -20.39 15.44 -2.20
C GLU A 327 -20.26 16.85 -2.79
N LEU A 328 -21.33 17.37 -3.40
CA LEU A 328 -21.36 18.67 -4.07
C LEU A 328 -21.99 19.78 -3.23
N ASN A 329 -22.85 19.43 -2.27
CA ASN A 329 -23.52 20.37 -1.39
C ASN A 329 -22.84 20.41 -0.01
N ASN A 330 -21.95 21.38 0.20
CA ASN A 330 -21.28 21.54 1.49
C ASN A 330 -22.24 22.10 2.55
N LEU A 331 -22.54 21.28 3.56
CA LEU A 331 -23.43 21.57 4.69
C LEU A 331 -22.69 22.17 5.90
N ALA A 332 -21.38 22.43 5.80
CA ALA A 332 -20.57 22.84 6.94
C ALA A 332 -21.10 24.12 7.60
N ASP A 333 -21.61 25.08 6.82
CA ASP A 333 -22.12 26.35 7.35
C ASP A 333 -23.62 26.33 7.67
N ASP A 334 -24.35 25.24 7.40
CA ASP A 334 -25.76 25.11 7.71
C ASP A 334 -25.96 24.88 9.23
N PRO A 335 -26.66 25.78 9.94
CA PRO A 335 -26.90 25.66 11.38
C PRO A 335 -27.63 24.37 11.77
N SER A 336 -28.44 23.79 10.87
CA SER A 336 -29.21 22.56 11.09
C SER A 336 -28.29 21.35 11.27
N TYR A 337 -27.09 21.38 10.67
CA TYR A 337 -26.11 20.29 10.73
C TYR A 337 -24.99 20.55 11.76
N ARG A 338 -25.08 21.63 12.57
CA ARG A 338 -24.06 22.00 13.55
C ARG A 338 -23.71 20.86 14.50
N THR A 339 -24.69 20.11 15.00
CA THR A 339 -24.47 18.98 15.91
C THR A 339 -23.66 17.87 15.25
N VAL A 340 -23.97 17.53 14.00
CA VAL A 340 -23.23 16.52 13.22
C VAL A 340 -21.81 16.99 12.95
N ARG A 341 -21.65 18.24 12.47
CA ARG A 341 -20.33 18.85 12.24
C ARG A 341 -19.46 18.82 13.49
N THR A 342 -20.01 19.24 14.63
CA THR A 342 -19.26 19.28 15.91
C THR A 342 -18.86 17.88 16.38
N ARG A 343 -19.74 16.88 16.23
CA ARG A 343 -19.42 15.49 16.55
C ARG A 343 -18.28 14.97 15.68
N LEU A 344 -18.42 15.03 14.36
CA LEU A 344 -17.41 14.51 13.44
C LEU A 344 -16.08 15.27 13.54
N ARG A 345 -16.11 16.59 13.70
CA ARG A 345 -14.89 17.36 13.95
C ARG A 345 -14.14 16.85 15.18
N LYS A 346 -14.87 16.59 16.28
CA LYS A 346 -14.27 16.04 17.50
C LYS A 346 -13.65 14.66 17.25
N GLU A 347 -14.35 13.76 16.56
CA GLU A 347 -13.82 12.43 16.23
C GLU A 347 -12.54 12.53 15.38
N LEU A 348 -12.49 13.46 14.43
CA LEU A 348 -11.29 13.73 13.65
C LEU A 348 -10.15 14.27 14.52
N ASP A 349 -10.43 15.19 15.43
CA ASP A 349 -9.43 15.76 16.35
C ASP A 349 -8.85 14.68 17.28
N ASP A 350 -9.70 13.84 17.85
CA ASP A 350 -9.29 12.73 18.72
C ASP A 350 -8.42 11.72 17.95
N TRP A 351 -8.81 11.38 16.71
CA TRP A 351 -8.03 10.49 15.85
C TRP A 351 -6.68 11.10 15.47
N CYS A 352 -6.66 12.36 15.05
CA CYS A 352 -5.43 13.07 14.68
C CYS A 352 -4.46 13.13 15.87
N GLY A 353 -4.95 13.50 17.06
CA GLY A 353 -4.13 13.57 18.26
C GLY A 353 -3.52 12.23 18.68
N LYS A 354 -4.16 11.11 18.32
CA LYS A 354 -3.69 9.76 18.64
C LYS A 354 -2.76 9.17 17.57
N TYR A 355 -3.05 9.39 16.29
CA TYR A 355 -2.45 8.63 15.19
C TYR A 355 -1.73 9.48 14.14
N ASP A 356 -2.07 10.76 14.00
CA ASP A 356 -1.54 11.67 12.97
C ASP A 356 -0.49 12.64 13.52
N VAL A 357 0.26 12.21 14.54
CA VAL A 357 1.27 13.05 15.22
C VAL A 357 2.39 13.54 14.28
N TRP A 358 2.57 12.89 13.13
CA TRP A 358 3.56 13.25 12.11
C TRP A 358 3.02 14.25 11.10
N GLY A 359 1.71 14.40 10.95
CA GLY A 359 1.08 15.25 9.94
C GLY A 359 1.31 16.75 10.16
N ASP A 360 1.81 17.17 11.34
CA ASP A 360 2.18 18.56 11.65
C ASP A 360 3.70 18.81 11.62
N ILE A 361 4.49 17.78 11.34
CA ILE A 361 5.95 17.89 11.28
C ILE A 361 6.35 18.16 9.82
N PRO A 362 7.13 19.21 9.53
CA PRO A 362 7.62 19.45 8.17
C PRO A 362 8.37 18.22 7.64
N GLU A 363 8.13 17.83 6.38
CA GLU A 363 8.71 16.61 5.79
C GLU A 363 10.24 16.59 5.90
N THR A 364 10.90 17.75 5.73
CA THR A 364 12.36 17.88 5.90
C THR A 364 12.84 17.51 7.30
N GLN A 365 12.07 17.84 8.35
CA GLN A 365 12.37 17.44 9.73
C GLN A 365 12.08 15.95 9.96
N MET A 366 10.99 15.42 9.38
CA MET A 366 10.70 13.99 9.41
C MET A 366 11.85 13.19 8.80
N VAL A 367 12.33 13.61 7.62
CA VAL A 367 13.45 12.99 6.93
C VAL A 367 14.73 13.12 7.73
N ALA A 368 15.02 14.27 8.34
CA ALA A 368 16.21 14.45 9.18
C ALA A 368 16.19 13.54 10.43
N ALA A 369 15.00 13.23 10.97
CA ALA A 369 14.85 12.29 12.08
C ALA A 369 15.09 10.83 11.65
N MET A 370 14.68 10.47 10.43
CA MET A 370 14.88 9.13 9.86
C MET A 370 16.31 8.93 9.35
N TRP A 371 16.87 9.95 8.68
CA TRP A 371 18.17 9.98 8.02
C TRP A 371 18.99 11.15 8.61
N PRO A 372 19.63 10.95 9.77
CA PRO A 372 20.45 11.97 10.41
C PRO A 372 21.52 12.48 9.45
N SER A 373 21.67 13.81 9.36
CA SER A 373 22.59 14.48 8.42
C SER A 373 22.31 14.19 6.94
N GLY A 374 21.10 13.74 6.60
CA GLY A 374 20.72 13.36 5.22
C GLY A 374 21.34 12.04 4.76
N ILE A 375 21.94 11.25 5.67
CA ILE A 375 22.58 9.98 5.35
C ILE A 375 21.64 8.85 5.73
N GLN A 376 21.32 8.00 4.75
CA GLN A 376 20.56 6.79 4.99
C GLN A 376 21.30 5.89 6.00
N PRO A 377 20.66 5.51 7.12
CA PRO A 377 21.27 4.66 8.13
C PRO A 377 21.63 3.26 7.59
N GLN A 378 22.64 2.64 8.19
CA GLN A 378 23.18 1.34 7.81
C GLN A 378 22.79 0.26 8.82
N THR A 379 22.31 -0.89 8.35
CA THR A 379 22.03 -2.05 9.21
C THR A 379 23.35 -2.75 9.57
N ALA A 380 23.51 -3.11 10.84
CA ALA A 380 24.69 -3.77 11.37
C ALA A 380 24.78 -5.22 10.90
N LYS A 381 25.99 -5.64 10.53
CA LYS A 381 26.30 -6.99 10.07
C LYS A 381 25.88 -8.05 11.11
N PRO A 382 25.25 -9.16 10.69
CA PRO A 382 24.93 -10.27 11.58
C PRO A 382 26.18 -10.88 12.24
N LEU A 383 26.01 -11.32 13.48
CA LEU A 383 26.95 -12.15 14.23
C LEU A 383 26.42 -13.58 14.32
N PHE A 384 27.34 -14.53 14.31
CA PHE A 384 27.08 -15.97 14.46
C PHE A 384 27.49 -16.41 15.87
N ILE A 385 26.52 -16.85 16.68
CA ILE A 385 26.74 -17.13 18.10
C ILE A 385 26.44 -18.60 18.37
N PRO A 386 27.45 -19.49 18.39
CA PRO A 386 27.27 -20.90 18.67
C PRO A 386 26.98 -21.17 20.16
N ILE A 387 26.09 -22.11 20.43
CA ILE A 387 25.66 -22.52 21.76
C ILE A 387 25.67 -24.05 21.87
N ASN A 388 26.42 -24.56 22.85
CA ASN A 388 26.48 -25.98 23.22
C ASN A 388 26.98 -26.14 24.67
N SER A 389 27.37 -27.34 25.11
CA SER A 389 27.81 -27.59 26.49
C SER A 389 29.11 -26.85 26.86
N GLN A 390 29.91 -26.44 25.87
CA GLN A 390 31.18 -25.73 26.05
C GLN A 390 31.08 -24.23 25.70
N LEU A 391 30.13 -23.86 24.85
CA LEU A 391 29.93 -22.50 24.36
C LEU A 391 28.61 -21.96 24.91
N PRO A 392 28.64 -21.06 25.90
CA PRO A 392 27.42 -20.54 26.52
C PRO A 392 26.72 -19.45 25.68
N GLY A 393 27.10 -19.26 24.40
CA GLY A 393 26.52 -18.22 23.54
C GLY A 393 26.95 -16.79 23.84
N LYS A 394 28.19 -16.59 24.31
CA LYS A 394 28.71 -15.27 24.66
C LYS A 394 29.46 -14.59 23.50
N ASP A 395 30.25 -15.36 22.77
CA ASP A 395 31.18 -14.84 21.78
C ASP A 395 30.71 -15.24 20.38
N ALA A 396 30.88 -14.31 19.43
CA ALA A 396 30.61 -14.59 18.02
C ALA A 396 31.79 -15.36 17.40
N MET A 397 31.48 -16.26 16.47
CA MET A 397 32.47 -17.07 15.76
C MET A 397 32.09 -17.16 14.29
N ASP A 398 33.01 -16.84 13.38
CA ASP A 398 32.80 -17.02 11.93
C ASP A 398 33.33 -18.39 11.44
N GLU A 399 34.05 -19.12 12.30
CA GLU A 399 34.49 -20.49 12.05
C GLU A 399 34.56 -21.31 13.34
N GLY A 400 34.44 -22.64 13.24
CA GLY A 400 34.56 -23.49 14.42
C GLY A 400 34.39 -24.99 14.16
N THR A 401 34.88 -25.79 15.09
CA THR A 401 34.67 -27.25 15.11
C THR A 401 34.07 -27.65 16.45
N PHE A 402 32.96 -28.39 16.40
CA PHE A 402 32.18 -28.79 17.56
C PHE A 402 32.09 -30.32 17.63
N LYS A 403 32.10 -30.87 18.84
CA LYS A 403 32.01 -32.32 19.09
C LYS A 403 30.58 -32.82 19.32
N GLU A 404 29.62 -31.91 19.22
CA GLU A 404 28.21 -32.16 19.50
C GLU A 404 27.34 -31.20 18.70
N ALA A 405 26.05 -31.55 18.59
CA ALA A 405 25.06 -30.67 17.98
C ALA A 405 25.09 -29.29 18.63
N THR A 406 25.13 -28.25 17.80
CA THR A 406 25.35 -26.88 18.24
C THR A 406 24.23 -25.99 17.70
N ALA A 407 23.57 -25.25 18.58
CA ALA A 407 22.59 -24.26 18.17
C ALA A 407 23.32 -22.99 17.76
N LEU A 408 23.05 -22.47 16.57
CA LEU A 408 23.62 -21.23 16.08
C LEU A 408 22.57 -20.12 16.14
N MET A 409 22.81 -19.14 17.01
CA MET A 409 22.00 -17.93 17.07
C MET A 409 22.58 -16.86 16.14
N LEU A 410 21.69 -16.16 15.42
CA LEU A 410 22.06 -14.99 14.63
C LEU A 410 21.64 -13.72 15.35
N TYR A 411 22.50 -12.71 15.38
CA TYR A 411 22.24 -11.45 16.07
C TYR A 411 22.66 -10.25 15.22
N SER A 412 21.87 -9.18 15.22
CA SER A 412 22.27 -7.87 14.69
C SER A 412 22.09 -6.81 15.76
N ALA A 413 23.08 -5.93 15.90
CA ALA A 413 23.01 -4.81 16.86
C ALA A 413 22.01 -3.72 16.44
N THR A 414 21.51 -3.75 15.20
CA THR A 414 20.49 -2.81 14.75
C THR A 414 19.12 -3.19 15.30
N GLN A 415 18.60 -2.38 16.22
CA GLN A 415 17.26 -2.56 16.77
C GLN A 415 16.22 -2.68 15.66
N GLY A 416 15.33 -3.67 15.75
CA GLY A 416 14.27 -3.88 14.76
C GLY A 416 14.73 -4.44 13.42
N ALA A 417 15.99 -4.83 13.28
CA ALA A 417 16.42 -5.58 12.11
C ALA A 417 15.78 -6.98 12.09
N SER A 418 15.53 -7.48 10.89
CA SER A 418 15.25 -8.89 10.62
C SER A 418 16.47 -9.50 9.96
N ILE A 419 16.70 -10.78 10.16
CA ILE A 419 17.84 -11.48 9.56
C ILE A 419 17.29 -12.48 8.54
N ALA A 420 17.90 -12.50 7.36
CA ALA A 420 17.74 -13.60 6.43
C ALA A 420 19.05 -14.38 6.36
N TYR A 421 18.97 -15.70 6.17
CA TYR A 421 20.13 -16.56 6.03
C TYR A 421 19.96 -17.56 4.90
N THR A 422 21.07 -18.15 4.47
CA THR A 422 21.08 -19.24 3.51
C THR A 422 22.25 -20.18 3.80
N THR A 423 22.04 -21.46 3.52
CA THR A 423 23.09 -22.50 3.51
C THR A 423 23.53 -22.84 2.08
N ASP A 424 22.90 -22.22 1.08
CA ASP A 424 23.19 -22.49 -0.33
C ASP A 424 24.51 -21.83 -0.71
N GLY A 425 25.37 -22.56 -1.43
CA GLY A 425 26.62 -22.04 -1.99
C GLY A 425 26.45 -21.29 -3.32
N ASP A 426 25.24 -21.22 -3.85
CA ASP A 426 24.97 -20.69 -5.18
C ASP A 426 25.08 -19.16 -5.26
N LEU A 427 25.30 -18.65 -6.47
CA LEU A 427 25.34 -17.21 -6.76
C LEU A 427 23.99 -16.52 -6.50
N ASN A 428 22.88 -17.24 -6.69
CA ASN A 428 21.52 -16.78 -6.45
C ASN A 428 20.84 -17.67 -5.40
N PRO A 429 21.22 -17.57 -4.12
CA PRO A 429 20.72 -18.46 -3.09
C PRO A 429 19.28 -18.16 -2.74
N ARG A 430 18.56 -19.16 -2.22
CA ARG A 430 17.27 -18.94 -1.57
C ARG A 430 17.53 -18.46 -0.14
N TRP A 431 17.04 -17.27 0.17
CA TRP A 431 17.15 -16.67 1.49
C TRP A 431 15.95 -17.03 2.37
N GLN A 432 16.23 -17.57 3.55
CA GLN A 432 15.24 -17.96 4.56
C GLN A 432 15.16 -16.88 5.64
N LEU A 433 13.94 -16.60 6.12
CA LEU A 433 13.75 -15.71 7.26
C LEU A 433 14.24 -16.40 8.55
N TYR A 434 15.11 -15.74 9.30
CA TYR A 434 15.59 -16.24 10.58
C TYR A 434 14.52 -16.03 11.66
N THR A 435 13.89 -17.12 12.12
CA THR A 435 12.85 -17.11 13.16
C THR A 435 13.28 -17.83 14.45
N GLY A 436 14.42 -18.52 14.45
CA GLY A 436 14.93 -19.26 15.59
C GLY A 436 16.32 -19.85 15.32
N PRO A 437 16.99 -20.44 16.33
CA PRO A 437 18.33 -20.97 16.19
C PRO A 437 18.45 -22.00 15.07
N ILE A 438 19.53 -21.91 14.28
CA ILE A 438 19.87 -22.90 13.26
C ILE A 438 20.55 -24.07 13.99
N ILE A 439 20.07 -25.30 13.79
CA ILE A 439 20.67 -26.48 14.44
C ILE A 439 21.75 -27.05 13.53
N LEU A 440 23.00 -26.97 13.98
CA LEU A 440 24.13 -27.60 13.33
C LEU A 440 24.27 -29.04 13.82
N THR A 441 24.18 -29.99 12.91
CA THR A 441 24.40 -31.43 13.14
C THR A 441 25.67 -31.90 12.43
N ALA A 442 26.06 -33.16 12.64
CA ALA A 442 27.25 -33.76 12.05
C ALA A 442 27.44 -33.40 10.56
N GLY A 443 28.63 -32.90 10.21
CA GLY A 443 28.97 -32.43 8.87
C GLY A 443 29.50 -30.99 8.83
N HIS A 444 29.66 -30.48 7.60
CA HIS A 444 30.10 -29.13 7.33
C HIS A 444 28.90 -28.23 7.02
N ALA A 445 28.82 -27.08 7.66
CA ALA A 445 27.81 -26.05 7.43
C ALA A 445 28.48 -24.75 7.02
N HIS A 446 28.18 -24.27 5.82
CA HIS A 446 28.51 -22.91 5.39
C HIS A 446 27.24 -22.08 5.41
N ILE A 447 27.28 -20.95 6.11
CA ILE A 447 26.09 -20.14 6.39
C ILE A 447 26.40 -18.70 6.00
N ARG A 448 25.52 -18.11 5.20
CA ARG A 448 25.54 -16.68 4.89
C ARG A 448 24.32 -16.02 5.51
N ALA A 449 24.50 -14.83 6.08
CA ALA A 449 23.44 -14.09 6.76
C ALA A 449 23.49 -12.60 6.38
N ILE A 450 22.32 -11.98 6.27
CA ILE A 450 22.17 -10.55 6.03
C ILE A 450 21.09 -9.99 6.96
N ALA A 451 21.37 -8.85 7.59
CA ALA A 451 20.40 -8.14 8.40
C ALA A 451 19.79 -6.99 7.58
N VAL A 452 18.48 -6.85 7.66
CA VAL A 452 17.69 -5.84 6.95
C VAL A 452 16.79 -5.08 7.93
N ARG A 453 16.64 -3.78 7.73
CA ARG A 453 15.71 -2.94 8.49
C ARG A 453 14.99 -2.00 7.56
N ILE A 454 13.66 -1.90 7.67
CA ILE A 454 12.84 -1.04 6.82
C ILE A 454 13.39 0.40 6.86
N GLY A 455 13.69 0.94 5.68
CA GLY A 455 14.23 2.30 5.48
C GLY A 455 15.76 2.42 5.61
N TYR A 456 16.44 1.43 6.18
CA TYR A 456 17.90 1.38 6.28
C TYR A 456 18.50 0.78 5.01
N LYS A 457 19.82 0.95 4.82
CA LYS A 457 20.61 0.10 3.93
C LYS A 457 20.75 -1.28 4.55
N ASP A 458 20.67 -2.32 3.73
CA ASP A 458 20.93 -3.70 4.14
C ASP A 458 22.38 -3.84 4.60
N SER A 459 22.63 -4.73 5.57
CA SER A 459 24.00 -4.99 6.03
C SER A 459 24.87 -5.60 4.93
N GLU A 460 26.19 -5.59 5.15
CA GLU A 460 27.06 -6.53 4.45
C GLU A 460 26.61 -7.97 4.75
N VAL A 461 26.82 -8.89 3.80
CA VAL A 461 26.63 -10.31 4.03
C VAL A 461 27.72 -10.81 4.99
N ALA A 462 27.30 -11.45 6.07
CA ALA A 462 28.16 -12.18 6.98
C ALA A 462 28.23 -13.64 6.54
N GLU A 463 29.39 -14.27 6.69
CA GLU A 463 29.59 -15.67 6.32
C GLU A 463 30.27 -16.40 7.48
N ALA A 464 29.88 -17.65 7.70
CA ALA A 464 30.52 -18.51 8.68
C ALA A 464 30.60 -19.97 8.21
N SER A 465 31.62 -20.70 8.67
CA SER A 465 31.87 -22.09 8.32
C SER A 465 32.12 -22.94 9.56
N PHE A 466 31.25 -23.91 9.81
CA PHE A 466 31.32 -24.77 10.99
C PHE A 466 31.41 -26.25 10.62
N VAL A 467 32.09 -27.02 11.47
CA VAL A 467 32.13 -28.48 11.39
C VAL A 467 31.61 -29.07 12.69
N VAL A 468 30.70 -30.03 12.61
CA VAL A 468 30.31 -30.87 13.74
C VAL A 468 30.84 -32.28 13.50
N GLU A 469 31.72 -32.76 14.38
CA GLU A 469 32.39 -34.07 14.31
C GLU A 469 31.51 -35.24 14.75
#